data_AF-A0A8S3KEK3-F1
#
_entry.id   AF-A0A8S3KEK3-F1
#
_cell.length_a   1.000
_cell.length_b   1.000
_cell.length_c   1.000
_cell.angle_alpha   90.00
_cell.angle_beta   90.00
_cell.angle_gamma   90.00
#
_symmetry.space_group_name_H-M   'P 1'
#
loop_
_entity.id
_entity.type
_entity.pdbx_description
1 polymer ?
#
loop_
_entity_poly.entity_id
_entity_poly.type
_entity_poly.pdbx_seq_one_letter_code
_entity_poly.pdbx_strand_id
1 'polypeptide(L)'
;MLDLTPDRTGLIPPAYARRYKQLGDFIRSCYGTSAEPTKRLTLDHSNIYIQLFDSSPVTIDRSVIQEDQTLGQVIRAYTVDVQLINTTDTNQWFTVAQGTSI
;
A
#
# COMPACT_ATOMS: atom_id res chain seq x y z
N MET A 1 -0.39 -6.72 17.73
CA MET A 1 -1.67 -6.89 18.45
C MET A 1 -1.92 -5.60 19.24
N LEU A 2 -3.16 -5.09 19.26
CA LEU A 2 -3.54 -3.91 20.05
C LEU A 2 -4.29 -4.37 21.30
N ASP A 3 -3.88 -3.90 22.48
CA ASP A 3 -4.56 -4.22 23.74
C ASP A 3 -5.86 -3.40 23.91
N LEU A 4 -6.86 -4.00 24.56
CA LEU A 4 -8.16 -3.41 24.85
C LEU A 4 -8.48 -3.65 26.32
N THR A 5 -8.35 -2.62 27.15
CA THR A 5 -8.52 -2.76 28.60
C THR A 5 -9.93 -2.36 29.04
N PRO A 6 -10.76 -3.30 29.57
CA PRO A 6 -12.01 -2.95 30.22
C PRO A 6 -11.78 -2.24 31.56
N ASP A 7 -12.73 -1.41 31.97
CA ASP A 7 -12.73 -0.84 33.32
C ASP A 7 -13.36 -1.81 34.35
N ARG A 8 -13.54 -1.33 35.58
CA ARG A 8 -14.11 -2.13 36.68
C ARG A 8 -15.58 -2.53 36.49
N THR A 9 -16.26 -1.98 35.49
CA THR A 9 -17.61 -2.41 35.08
C THR A 9 -17.58 -3.58 34.10
N GLY A 10 -16.38 -3.99 33.65
CA GLY A 10 -16.21 -4.99 32.61
C GLY A 10 -16.48 -4.47 31.20
N LEU A 11 -16.64 -3.15 31.03
CA LEU A 11 -16.88 -2.50 29.74
C LEU A 11 -15.65 -1.75 29.26
N ILE A 12 -15.50 -1.62 27.93
CA ILE A 12 -14.51 -0.71 27.36
C ILE A 12 -14.98 0.73 27.58
N PRO A 13 -14.16 1.60 28.19
CA PRO A 13 -14.50 3.00 28.37
C PRO A 13 -14.92 3.66 27.03
N PRO A 14 -16.01 4.45 27.00
CA PRO A 14 -16.51 5.06 25.75
C PRO A 14 -15.46 5.90 25.01
N ALA A 15 -14.54 6.54 25.74
CA ALA A 15 -13.44 7.30 25.16
C ALA A 15 -12.47 6.42 24.36
N TYR A 16 -12.20 5.20 24.83
CA TYR A 16 -11.32 4.24 24.17
C TYR A 16 -11.99 3.68 22.93
N ALA A 17 -13.25 3.25 23.04
CA ALA A 17 -14.04 2.80 21.90
C ALA A 17 -14.08 3.83 20.77
N ARG A 18 -14.24 5.12 21.10
CA ARG A 18 -14.19 6.22 20.13
C ARG A 18 -12.83 6.32 19.44
N ARG A 19 -11.73 6.17 20.19
CA ARG A 19 -10.37 6.22 19.63
C ARG A 19 -10.09 5.04 18.70
N TYR A 20 -10.55 3.84 19.04
CA TYR A 20 -10.40 2.65 18.17
C TYR A 20 -11.17 2.83 16.86
N LYS A 21 -12.37 3.41 16.93
CA LYS A 21 -13.12 3.79 15.73
C LYS A 21 -12.35 4.79 14.88
N GLN A 22 -11.80 5.85 15.48
CA GLN A 22 -11.00 6.85 14.75
C GLN A 22 -9.79 6.22 14.06
N LEU A 23 -9.09 5.29 14.73
CA LEU A 23 -7.99 4.56 14.12
C LEU A 23 -8.46 3.71 12.92
N GLY A 24 -9.57 2.98 13.07
CA GLY A 24 -10.14 2.19 11.98
C GLY A 24 -10.60 3.04 10.80
N ASP A 25 -11.23 4.18 11.07
CA ASP A 25 -11.67 5.14 10.06
C ASP A 25 -10.46 5.73 9.31
N PHE A 26 -9.37 6.05 10.02
CA PHE A 26 -8.12 6.53 9.42
C PHE A 26 -7.44 5.47 8.54
N ILE A 27 -7.36 4.22 9.00
CA ILE A 27 -6.84 3.12 8.18
C ILE A 27 -7.69 2.95 6.91
N ARG A 28 -9.03 2.99 7.05
CA ARG A 28 -9.94 2.91 5.91
C ARG A 28 -9.80 4.09 4.96
N SER A 29 -9.57 5.31 5.44
CA SER A 29 -9.37 6.46 4.55
C SER A 29 -8.07 6.36 3.75
N CYS A 30 -7.07 5.62 4.26
CA CYS A 30 -5.80 5.42 3.58
C CYS A 30 -5.79 4.22 2.63
N TYR A 31 -6.42 3.10 3.02
CA TYR A 31 -6.30 1.80 2.35
C TYR A 31 -7.64 1.18 1.92
N GLY A 32 -8.77 1.85 2.18
CA GLY A 32 -10.10 1.35 1.85
C GLY A 32 -10.41 1.38 0.34
N THR A 33 -9.66 2.16 -0.43
CA THR A 33 -9.75 2.27 -1.89
C THR A 33 -8.36 2.43 -2.46
N SER A 34 -8.06 1.77 -3.58
CA SER A 34 -6.82 1.96 -4.33
C SER A 34 -7.06 2.92 -5.50
N ALA A 35 -6.00 3.60 -5.96
CA ALA A 35 -5.99 4.16 -7.30
C ALA A 35 -6.11 3.00 -8.30
N GLU A 36 -7.08 3.09 -9.22
CA GLU A 36 -7.28 2.05 -10.23
C GLU A 36 -6.43 2.35 -11.47
N PRO A 37 -5.44 1.50 -11.78
CA PRO A 37 -4.68 1.63 -13.01
C PRO A 37 -5.54 1.26 -14.22
N THR A 38 -5.30 1.96 -15.32
CA THR A 38 -5.90 1.65 -16.63
C THR A 38 -5.44 0.28 -17.13
N LYS A 39 -4.20 -0.09 -16.81
CA LYS A 39 -3.61 -1.37 -17.20
C LYS A 39 -2.65 -1.91 -16.15
N ARG A 40 -2.62 -3.24 -16.01
CA ARG A 40 -1.64 -3.97 -15.20
C ARG A 40 -0.82 -4.87 -16.13
N LEU A 41 0.50 -4.82 -16.00
CA LEU A 41 1.43 -5.64 -16.77
C LEU A 41 2.32 -6.45 -15.84
N THR A 42 2.67 -7.65 -16.28
CA THR A 42 3.66 -8.50 -15.61
C THR A 42 4.71 -8.88 -16.65
N LEU A 43 5.97 -8.62 -16.33
CA LEU A 43 7.11 -8.81 -17.22
C LEU A 43 8.20 -9.61 -16.50
N ASP A 44 9.21 -10.02 -17.25
CA ASP A 44 10.39 -10.75 -16.76
C ASP A 44 10.03 -11.91 -15.80
N HIS A 45 9.31 -12.91 -16.30
CA HIS A 45 8.94 -14.10 -15.53
C HIS A 45 8.25 -13.79 -14.18
N SER A 46 7.53 -12.67 -14.08
CA SER A 46 6.86 -12.18 -12.88
C SER A 46 7.76 -11.51 -11.84
N ASN A 47 8.93 -11.00 -12.25
CA ASN A 47 9.78 -10.17 -11.41
C ASN A 47 9.38 -8.68 -11.46
N ILE A 48 8.72 -8.24 -12.54
CA ILE A 48 8.37 -6.84 -12.77
C ILE A 48 6.87 -6.69 -12.92
N TYR A 49 6.27 -5.83 -12.08
CA TYR A 49 4.86 -5.50 -12.11
C TYR A 49 4.69 -4.00 -12.40
N ILE A 50 3.94 -3.66 -13.44
CA ILE A 50 3.73 -2.27 -13.85
C ILE A 50 2.24 -1.94 -13.76
N GLN A 51 1.93 -0.83 -13.10
CA GLN A 51 0.61 -0.21 -13.07
C GLN A 51 0.65 1.06 -13.92
N LEU A 52 -0.20 1.13 -14.94
CA LEU A 52 -0.27 2.25 -15.87
C LEU A 52 -1.51 3.10 -15.62
N PHE A 53 -1.35 4.42 -15.68
CA PHE A 53 -2.40 5.42 -15.42
C PHE A 53 -2.46 6.39 -16.62
N ASP A 54 -3.19 6.01 -17.66
CA ASP A 54 -2.96 6.52 -19.03
C ASP A 54 -3.80 7.77 -19.35
N SER A 55 -4.86 8.02 -18.58
CA SER A 55 -5.84 9.07 -18.87
C SER A 55 -5.58 10.38 -18.14
N SER A 56 -4.96 10.33 -16.96
CA SER A 56 -4.52 11.52 -16.23
C SER A 56 -3.48 11.16 -15.17
N PRO A 57 -2.51 12.05 -14.90
CA PRO A 57 -1.59 11.90 -13.76
C PRO A 57 -2.38 11.66 -12.46
N VAL A 58 -1.95 10.66 -11.69
CA VAL A 58 -2.58 10.31 -10.41
C VAL A 58 -1.62 10.64 -9.27
N THR A 59 -2.12 11.31 -8.24
CA THR A 59 -1.37 11.52 -7.01
C THR A 59 -1.41 10.26 -6.16
N ILE A 60 -0.26 9.67 -5.89
CA ILE A 60 -0.10 8.46 -5.08
C ILE A 60 0.89 8.77 -3.95
N ASP A 61 0.52 8.43 -2.72
CA ASP A 61 1.37 8.60 -1.53
C ASP A 61 1.75 7.28 -0.84
N ARG A 62 1.11 6.17 -1.24
CA ARG A 62 1.30 4.84 -0.65
C ARG A 62 1.25 3.77 -1.73
N SER A 63 2.09 2.76 -1.58
CA SER A 63 2.05 1.51 -2.34
C SER A 63 1.93 0.34 -1.36
N VAL A 64 1.09 -0.64 -1.71
CA VAL A 64 0.90 -1.87 -0.93
C VAL A 64 1.25 -3.03 -1.82
N ILE A 65 2.17 -3.87 -1.36
CA ILE A 65 2.62 -5.08 -2.05
C ILE A 65 2.39 -6.24 -1.09
N GLN A 66 1.90 -7.36 -1.62
CA GLN A 66 1.63 -8.57 -0.84
C GLN A 66 2.07 -9.78 -1.65
N GLU A 67 2.85 -10.66 -1.04
CA GLU A 67 3.14 -11.99 -1.58
C GLU A 67 1.96 -12.94 -1.33
N ASP A 68 1.79 -13.93 -2.20
CA ASP A 68 0.98 -15.10 -1.88
C ASP A 68 1.73 -15.95 -0.85
N GLN A 69 1.44 -15.68 0.43
CA GLN A 69 2.10 -16.36 1.54
C GLN A 69 1.80 -17.87 1.61
N THR A 70 0.86 -18.41 0.83
CA THR A 70 0.64 -19.87 0.75
C THR A 70 1.82 -20.61 0.11
N LEU A 71 2.65 -19.89 -0.67
CA LEU A 71 3.86 -20.40 -1.30
C LEU A 71 5.15 -20.05 -0.51
N GLY A 72 4.99 -19.46 0.67
CA GLY A 72 6.10 -18.95 1.49
C GLY A 72 6.55 -17.55 1.10
N GLN A 73 7.67 -17.11 1.71
CA GLN A 73 8.26 -15.79 1.47
C GLN A 73 9.48 -15.92 0.57
N VAL A 74 9.36 -15.44 -0.67
CA VAL A 74 10.34 -15.68 -1.74
C VAL A 74 11.05 -14.42 -2.19
N ILE A 75 10.41 -13.25 -2.07
CA ILE A 75 11.04 -11.97 -2.41
C ILE A 75 12.18 -11.67 -1.41
N ARG A 76 13.33 -11.27 -1.96
CA ARG A 76 14.56 -10.94 -1.20
C ARG A 76 14.98 -9.48 -1.29
N ALA A 77 14.54 -8.81 -2.34
CA ALA A 77 14.76 -7.39 -2.60
C ALA A 77 13.67 -6.89 -3.54
N TYR A 78 13.25 -5.64 -3.37
CA TYR A 78 12.34 -4.97 -4.29
C TYR A 78 12.68 -3.47 -4.38
N THR A 79 12.29 -2.87 -5.49
CA THR A 79 12.21 -1.42 -5.68
C THR A 79 10.77 -1.05 -6.06
N VAL A 80 10.38 0.18 -5.72
CA VAL A 80 9.19 0.82 -6.26
C VAL A 80 9.67 2.02 -7.04
N ASP A 81 9.46 1.97 -8.34
CA ASP A 81 9.88 3.00 -9.28
C ASP A 81 8.64 3.68 -9.86
N VAL A 82 8.72 4.99 -10.08
CA VAL A 82 7.62 5.79 -10.64
C VAL A 82 8.10 6.63 -11.82
N GLN A 83 7.19 6.89 -12.74
CA GLN A 83 7.36 7.87 -13.79
C GLN A 83 6.56 9.13 -13.43
N LEU A 84 7.24 10.28 -13.34
CA LEU A 84 6.62 11.54 -12.96
C LEU A 84 6.09 12.28 -14.19
N ILE A 85 4.97 13.01 -14.03
CA ILE A 85 4.33 13.82 -15.09
C ILE A 85 5.28 14.81 -15.78
N ASN A 86 6.25 15.36 -15.04
CA ASN A 86 7.18 16.38 -15.54
C ASN A 86 8.38 15.79 -16.28
N THR A 87 8.39 14.48 -16.51
CA THR A 87 9.47 13.78 -17.19
C THR A 87 9.26 13.86 -18.70
N THR A 88 10.23 14.43 -19.42
CA THR A 88 10.19 14.49 -20.89
C THR A 88 10.70 13.21 -21.57
N ASP A 89 11.42 12.37 -20.82
CA ASP A 89 11.90 11.06 -21.25
C ASP A 89 10.99 9.95 -20.72
N THR A 90 10.27 9.27 -21.61
CA THR A 90 9.38 8.16 -21.25
C THR A 90 10.11 6.92 -20.73
N ASN A 91 11.44 6.89 -20.76
CA ASN A 91 12.26 5.81 -20.21
C ASN A 91 12.88 6.16 -18.85
N GLN A 92 12.67 7.39 -18.36
CA GLN A 92 13.20 7.80 -17.08
C GLN A 92 12.25 7.39 -15.94
N TRP A 93 12.78 6.53 -15.07
CA TRP A 93 12.12 6.03 -13.85
C TRP A 93 12.86 6.54 -12.62
N PHE A 94 12.11 6.81 -11.55
CA PHE A 94 12.64 7.26 -10.28
C PHE A 94 12.28 6.27 -9.18
N THR A 95 13.29 5.74 -8.50
CA THR A 95 13.08 4.90 -7.31
C THR A 95 12.62 5.75 -6.14
N VAL A 96 11.43 5.43 -5.62
CA VAL A 96 10.83 6.12 -4.46
C VAL A 96 10.87 5.28 -3.19
N ALA A 97 11.02 3.96 -3.32
CA ALA A 97 11.20 3.05 -2.20
C ALA A 97 12.00 1.81 -2.61
N GLN A 98 12.67 1.20 -1.63
CA GLN A 98 13.35 -0.08 -1.78
C GLN A 98 13.28 -0.85 -0.47
N GLY A 99 13.30 -2.18 -0.55
CA GLY A 99 13.23 -3.04 0.64
C GLY A 99 13.65 -4.47 0.32
N THR A 100 13.52 -5.36 1.30
CA THR A 100 13.97 -6.76 1.22
C THR A 100 12.82 -7.75 1.34
N SER A 101 11.99 -7.60 2.37
CA SER A 101 10.85 -8.45 2.65
C SER A 101 9.53 -7.76 2.29
N ILE A 102 8.59 -8.54 1.78
CA ILE A 102 7.19 -8.16 1.56
C ILE A 102 6.29 -9.04 2.45
#